data_AF-A0A836R9W1-F1
#
_entry.id   AF-A0A836R9W1-F1
#
_cell.length_a   1.000
_cell.length_b   1.000
_cell.length_c   1.000
_cell.angle_alpha   90.00
_cell.angle_beta   90.00
_cell.angle_gamma   90.00
#
_symmetry.space_group_name_H-M   'P 1'
#
loop_
_entity.id
_entity.type
_entity.pdbx_description
1 polymer ?
#
loop_
_entity_poly.entity_id
_entity_poly.type
_entity_poly.pdbx_seq_one_letter_code
_entity_poly.pdbx_strand_id
1 'polypeptide(L)' 'DPTLGIVVGFSLWFTITSAASVGSTLPLIFSKIGVDPAIASGPFITTAVDIFSLLIYFSFGSFVFSLFH' A
#
# COMPACT_ATOMS: atom_id res chain seq x y z
N ASP A 1 11.34 -15.28 -19.67
CA ASP A 1 10.14 -15.23 -20.52
C ASP A 1 9.62 -13.79 -20.54
N PRO A 2 9.53 -13.14 -21.71
CA PRO A 2 9.08 -11.75 -21.83
C PRO A 2 7.72 -11.50 -21.16
N THR A 3 6.86 -12.51 -21.16
CA THR A 3 5.51 -12.47 -20.57
C THR A 3 5.57 -12.30 -19.06
N LEU A 4 6.49 -13.00 -18.38
CA LEU A 4 6.71 -12.87 -16.94
C LEU A 4 7.24 -11.48 -16.56
N GLY A 5 8.07 -10.87 -17.41
CA GLY A 5 8.60 -9.52 -17.17
C GLY A 5 7.51 -8.44 -17.19
N ILE A 6 6.62 -8.50 -18.18
CA ILE A 6 5.48 -7.57 -18.30
C ILE A 6 4.55 -7.70 -17.09
N VAL A 7 4.29 -8.94 -16.70
CA VAL A 7 3.46 -9.30 -15.55
C VAL A 7 3.99 -8.73 -14.24
N VAL A 8 5.27 -8.98 -13.94
CA VAL A 8 5.89 -8.51 -12.70
C VAL A 8 5.99 -6.99 -12.72
N GLY A 9 6.31 -6.39 -13.87
CA GLY A 9 6.37 -4.95 -14.04
C GLY A 9 5.03 -4.25 -13.77
N PHE A 10 3.93 -4.73 -14.37
CA PHE A 10 2.59 -4.19 -14.12
C PHE A 10 2.12 -4.41 -12.69
N SER A 11 2.43 -5.57 -12.11
CA SER A 11 2.11 -5.89 -10.72
C SER A 11 2.79 -4.95 -9.73
N LEU A 12 4.09 -4.72 -9.92
CA LEU A 12 4.87 -3.80 -9.08
C LEU A 12 4.38 -2.37 -9.24
N TRP A 13 4.11 -1.93 -10.47
CA TRP A 13 3.59 -0.59 -10.74
C TRP A 13 2.29 -0.33 -9.97
N PHE A 14 1.31 -1.22 -10.08
CA PHE A 14 0.03 -1.06 -9.41
C PHE A 14 0.14 -1.16 -7.87
N THR A 15 1.01 -2.05 -7.37
CA THR A 15 1.29 -2.20 -5.93
C THR A 15 1.88 -0.91 -5.35
N ILE A 16 2.89 -0.34 -6.01
CA ILE A 16 3.58 0.89 -5.56
C ILE A 16 2.64 2.09 -5.61
N THR A 17 1.83 2.24 -6.66
CA THR A 17 0.84 3.33 -6.76
C THR A 17 -0.22 3.23 -5.66
N SER A 18 -0.71 2.03 -5.36
CA SER A 18 -1.70 1.80 -4.30
C SER A 18 -1.10 2.09 -2.92
N ALA A 19 0.13 1.64 -2.66
CA ALA A 19 0.84 1.90 -1.41
C ALA A 19 1.10 3.40 -1.18
N ALA A 20 1.53 4.13 -2.21
CA ALA A 20 1.74 5.58 -2.15
C ALA A 20 0.41 6.34 -1.91
N SER A 21 -0.67 5.87 -2.52
CA SER A 21 -2.01 6.44 -2.32
C SER A 21 -2.45 6.27 -0.87
N VAL A 22 -2.32 5.08 -0.30
CA VAL A 22 -2.72 4.84 1.11
C VAL A 22 -1.81 5.59 2.09
N GLY A 23 -0.49 5.61 1.87
CA GLY A 23 0.46 6.34 2.71
C GLY A 23 0.22 7.86 2.73
N SER A 24 -0.25 8.44 1.63
CA SER A 24 -0.59 9.87 1.55
C SER A 24 -2.00 10.20 2.05
N THR A 25 -2.94 9.25 1.99
CA THR A 25 -4.34 9.48 2.41
C THR A 25 -4.52 9.34 3.93
N LEU A 26 -3.73 8.48 4.59
CA LEU A 26 -3.82 8.26 6.04
C LEU A 26 -3.67 9.54 6.90
N PRO A 27 -2.67 10.40 6.67
CA PRO A 27 -2.54 11.67 7.39
C PRO A 27 -3.74 12.60 7.20
N LEU A 28 -4.32 12.60 6.00
CA LEU A 28 -5.52 13.39 5.68
C LEU A 28 -6.75 12.87 6.43
N ILE A 29 -6.89 11.54 6.54
CA ILE A 29 -7.98 10.92 7.32
C ILE A 29 -7.83 11.27 8.80
N PHE A 30 -6.62 11.17 9.36
CA PHE A 30 -6.36 11.53 10.77
C PHE A 30 -6.69 12.99 11.07
N SER A 31 -6.27 13.92 10.19
CA SER A 31 -6.66 15.32 10.29
C SER A 31 -8.18 15.52 10.25
N LYS A 32 -8.89 14.76 9.41
CA LYS A 32 -10.35 14.85 9.27
C LYS A 32 -11.13 14.37 10.50
N ILE A 33 -10.61 13.39 11.23
CA ILE A 33 -11.23 12.87 12.46
C ILE A 33 -10.82 13.66 13.72
N GLY A 34 -10.11 14.79 13.55
CA GLY A 34 -9.69 15.65 14.66
C GLY A 34 -8.48 15.13 15.43
N VAL A 35 -7.79 14.12 14.92
CA VAL A 35 -6.53 13.63 15.46
C VAL A 35 -5.40 14.45 14.85
N ASP A 36 -4.65 15.16 15.69
CA ASP A 36 -3.49 15.94 15.22
C ASP A 36 -2.48 15.00 14.53
N PRO A 37 -2.24 15.18 13.22
CA PRO A 37 -1.29 14.37 12.47
C PRO A 37 0.11 14.43 13.08
N ALA A 38 0.51 15.53 13.71
CA ALA A 38 1.83 15.64 14.34
C ALA A 38 1.94 14.72 15.57
N ILE A 39 0.86 14.53 16.33
CA ILE A 39 0.82 13.63 17.49
C ILE A 39 0.68 12.16 17.03
N ALA A 40 -0.14 11.91 16.01
CA ALA A 40 -0.30 10.58 15.42
C ALA A 40 0.93 10.13 14.61
N SER A 41 1.69 11.08 14.05
CA SER A 41 2.89 10.82 13.21
C SER A 41 4.04 10.13 13.92
N GLY A 42 3.95 9.96 15.24
CA GLY A 42 4.78 9.04 15.98
C GLY A 42 4.44 7.57 15.67
N PRO A 43 4.33 6.68 16.68
CA PRO A 43 4.19 5.24 16.47
C PRO A 43 2.89 4.82 15.75
N PHE A 44 1.89 5.70 15.62
CA PHE A 44 0.58 5.33 15.09
C PHE A 44 0.52 5.40 13.55
N ILE A 45 1.05 6.46 12.94
CA ILE A 45 1.11 6.54 11.47
C ILE A 45 2.05 5.47 10.92
N THR A 46 3.21 5.25 11.53
CA THR A 46 4.16 4.25 11.05
C THR A 46 3.61 2.83 11.14
N THR A 47 2.95 2.46 12.24
CA THR A 47 2.29 1.14 12.37
C THR A 47 1.12 0.98 11.39
N ALA A 48 0.31 2.02 11.19
CA ALA A 48 -0.78 1.96 10.23
C ALA A 48 -0.24 1.82 8.80
N VAL A 49 0.81 2.58 8.44
CA VAL A 49 1.51 2.44 7.15
C VAL A 49 2.08 1.04 6.98
N ASP A 50 2.70 0.45 8.01
CA ASP A 50 3.19 -0.94 7.97
C ASP A 50 2.05 -1.94 7.71
N ILE A 51 0.92 -1.82 8.42
CA ILE A 51 -0.24 -2.70 8.22
C ILE A 51 -0.81 -2.54 6.80
N PHE A 52 -1.03 -1.31 6.34
CA PHE A 52 -1.61 -1.07 5.02
C PHE A 52 -0.67 -1.48 3.88
N SER A 53 0.63 -1.22 4.01
CA SER A 53 1.62 -1.63 3.02
C SER A 53 1.74 -3.16 2.94
N LEU A 54 1.70 -3.88 4.07
CA LEU A 54 1.65 -5.34 4.11
C LEU A 54 0.34 -5.88 3.50
N LEU A 55 -0.82 -5.29 3.82
CA LEU A 55 -2.10 -5.69 3.24
C LEU A 55 -2.10 -5.52 1.71
N ILE A 56 -1.62 -4.39 1.21
CA ILE A 56 -1.50 -4.14 -0.23
C ILE A 56 -0.54 -5.14 -0.86
N TYR A 57 0.64 -5.36 -0.25
CA TYR A 57 1.63 -6.32 -0.74
C TYR A 57 1.07 -7.75 -0.83
N PHE A 58 0.44 -8.26 0.23
CA PHE A 58 -0.12 -9.62 0.24
C PHE A 58 -1.35 -9.76 -0.65
N SER A 59 -2.23 -8.75 -0.70
CA SER A 59 -3.42 -8.76 -1.57
C SER A 59 -3.02 -8.75 -3.04
N PHE A 60 -2.06 -7.90 -3.43
CA PHE A 60 -1.56 -7.88 -4.80
C PHE A 60 -0.75 -9.12 -5.14
N GLY A 61 0.14 -9.56 -4.25
CA GLY A 61 0.90 -10.80 -4.43
C GLY A 61 -0.01 -12.00 -4.66
N SER A 62 -1.11 -12.10 -3.91
CA SER A 62 -2.11 -13.16 -4.06
C SER A 62 -2.90 -13.04 -5.37
N PHE A 63 -3.32 -11.83 -5.74
CA PHE A 63 -4.05 -11.57 -6.99
C PHE A 63 -3.22 -11.95 -8.22
N VAL A 64 -1.95 -11.55 -8.22
CA VAL A 64 -0.98 -11.87 -9.27
C VAL A 64 -0.74 -13.37 -9.32
N PHE A 65 -0.45 -14.01 -8.18
CA PHE A 65 -0.27 -15.45 -8.11
C PHE A 65 -1.46 -16.24 -8.66
N SER A 66 -2.69 -15.79 -8.39
CA SER A 66 -3.93 -16.38 -8.91
C SER A 66 -4.17 -16.11 -10.39
N LEU A 67 -3.50 -15.12 -11.00
CA LEU A 67 -3.61 -14.83 -12.43
C LEU A 67 -2.65 -15.69 -13.27
N PHE A 68 -1.60 -16.26 -12.63
CA PHE A 68 -0.60 -17.14 -13.28
C PHE A 68 -0.78 -18.62 -12.98
N HIS A 69 -1.71 -18.98 -12.09
CA HIS A 69 -2.29 -20.31 -11.99
C HIS A 69 -3.61 -20.35 -12.76
#